data_AF-A0A7C2KKC3-F1
#
_entry.id   AF-A0A7C2KKC3-F1
#
_cell.length_a   1.000
_cell.length_b   1.000
_cell.length_c   1.000
_cell.angle_alpha   90.00
_cell.angle_beta   90.00
_cell.angle_gamma   90.00
#
_symmetry.space_group_name_H-M   'P 1'
#
loop_
_entity.id
_entity.type
_entity.pdbx_description
1 polymer ?
#
loop_
_entity_poly.entity_id
_entity_poly.type
_entity_poly.pdbx_seq_one_letter_code
_entity_poly.pdbx_strand_id
1 'polypeptide(L)'
;PQIIFLLMAQYLNANQKEAGIQFFTSFIKKYDKQLSPPQKSLYLSALAVLRAIHAPNIPLLSRIEWVEKTIDMLEKAKEYSKNQIYVVRWIRGIIFARLPERFKTAELAIKELNWCMDHISKAPDPGWIRETYYHLALVYHKQKKHQLAKRYLGLSGYPDFNKKITHTSSYSVNGRSGFIFGLRQLKEIVANKVFLLTGFEFTEHYFIVSDDRKHLIAIDAGTRPDTARAAHEYLLKRHPNLPPVTTVFFTHSHWDHIGGYSYYRKLNPEVKFYIRDNYRQEMRRVLNLNWKPENTSFNIKYFFGSKFRMDFIKKFKPDIKIAKRNKVTVGGTQFELVPIPGGETLDGLFIYMPKFSILFAGDFAMPYIGAPFVEEGSILGLFEAIDIAASLKPKILLHGHSTLSTLYHSITILKKLKRLLTWLYHETNKSVSLGMSRAAIHKKNLIPPFLLNDPDMHVIYLVARENFINRVYDKAVGYWESNLDGIDHLGQNDFGTLLTHYLGLNEGQIGDAVEKMIRSGDHELAARTLSWSLTQYPNSLKLKKLKHQTYLKLKEKYSSFNPFKFIIYSSIIKHETPQVTLPKSKQ
;
A
#
# COMPACT_ATOMS: atom_id res chain seq x y z
N PRO A 1 13.57 -11.83 4.40
CA PRO A 1 13.97 -10.41 4.66
C PRO A 1 12.83 -9.52 5.16
N GLN A 2 11.69 -9.52 4.47
CA GLN A 2 10.61 -8.56 4.72
C GLN A 2 10.05 -8.59 6.15
N ILE A 3 9.87 -9.77 6.75
CA ILE A 3 9.36 -9.90 8.13
C ILE A 3 10.32 -9.30 9.17
N ILE A 4 11.63 -9.51 9.00
CA ILE A 4 12.65 -8.99 9.92
C ILE A 4 12.55 -7.46 9.97
N PHE A 5 12.46 -6.81 8.81
CA PHE A 5 12.33 -5.35 8.73
C PHE A 5 10.94 -4.85 9.08
N LEU A 6 9.89 -5.64 8.86
CA LEU A 6 8.56 -5.35 9.39
C LEU A 6 8.59 -5.32 10.92
N LEU A 7 9.16 -6.33 11.57
CA LEU A 7 9.29 -6.39 13.02
C LEU A 7 10.14 -5.23 13.56
N MET A 8 11.27 -4.94 12.93
CA MET A 8 12.08 -3.76 13.24
C MET A 8 11.25 -2.47 13.12
N ALA A 9 10.48 -2.30 12.05
CA ALA A 9 9.61 -1.15 11.86
C ALA A 9 8.49 -1.09 12.92
N GLN A 10 7.94 -2.23 13.36
CA GLN A 10 6.97 -2.26 14.46
C GLN A 10 7.58 -1.77 15.78
N TYR A 11 8.80 -2.21 16.14
CA TYR A 11 9.50 -1.67 17.32
C TYR A 11 9.75 -0.16 17.21
N LEU A 12 10.09 0.34 16.02
CA LEU A 12 10.25 1.77 15.79
C LEU A 12 8.94 2.55 15.93
N ASN A 13 7.87 2.04 15.34
CA ASN A 13 6.54 2.65 15.37
C ASN A 13 5.90 2.64 16.76
N ALA A 14 6.17 1.59 17.55
CA ALA A 14 5.75 1.48 18.95
C ALA A 14 6.69 2.21 19.92
N ASN A 15 7.71 2.92 19.42
CA ASN A 15 8.79 3.52 20.21
C ASN A 15 9.53 2.53 21.16
N GLN A 16 9.42 1.22 20.95
CA GLN A 16 10.01 0.16 21.76
C GLN A 16 11.42 -0.23 21.27
N LYS A 17 12.27 0.77 21.03
CA LYS A 17 13.62 0.57 20.50
C LYS A 17 14.49 -0.30 21.39
N GLU A 18 14.42 -0.11 22.71
CA GLU A 18 15.20 -0.88 23.69
C GLU A 18 14.81 -2.36 23.68
N ALA A 19 13.50 -2.65 23.75
CA ALA A 19 12.99 -4.02 23.64
C ALA A 19 13.39 -4.66 22.30
N GLY A 20 13.32 -3.92 21.20
CA GLY A 20 13.79 -4.38 19.90
C GLY A 20 15.30 -4.69 19.89
N ILE A 21 16.13 -3.82 20.47
CA ILE A 21 17.58 -4.05 20.60
C ILE A 21 17.85 -5.33 21.39
N GLN A 22 17.19 -5.50 22.54
CA GLN A 22 17.32 -6.70 23.37
C GLN A 22 16.87 -7.97 22.62
N PHE A 23 15.73 -7.91 21.94
CA PHE A 23 15.20 -9.02 21.14
C PHE A 23 16.19 -9.45 20.06
N PHE A 24 16.61 -8.54 19.19
CA PHE A 24 17.50 -8.88 18.08
C PHE A 24 18.89 -9.32 18.56
N THR A 25 19.42 -8.71 19.62
CA THR A 25 20.70 -9.12 20.22
C THR A 25 20.61 -10.55 20.74
N SER A 26 19.57 -10.86 21.51
CA SER A 26 19.34 -12.20 22.07
C SER A 26 19.08 -13.23 20.98
N PHE A 27 18.31 -12.87 19.95
CA PHE A 27 18.00 -13.74 18.82
C PHE A 27 19.27 -14.11 18.04
N ILE A 28 20.09 -13.12 17.67
CA ILE A 28 21.36 -13.36 16.97
C ILE A 28 22.25 -14.26 17.81
N LYS A 29 22.41 -13.99 19.11
CA LYS A 29 23.22 -14.82 20.01
C LYS A 29 22.72 -16.26 20.10
N LYS A 30 21.41 -16.45 20.28
CA LYS A 30 20.78 -17.77 20.44
C LYS A 30 20.90 -18.63 19.18
N TYR A 31 20.72 -18.01 18.01
CA TYR A 31 20.63 -18.73 16.73
C TYR A 31 21.88 -18.57 15.86
N ASP A 32 22.99 -18.04 16.38
CA ASP A 32 24.18 -17.69 15.58
C ASP A 32 24.68 -18.85 14.71
N LYS A 33 24.74 -20.08 15.26
CA LYS A 33 25.20 -21.27 14.52
C LYS A 33 24.20 -21.75 13.45
N GLN A 34 22.93 -21.37 13.55
CA GLN A 34 21.84 -21.78 12.66
C GLN A 34 21.59 -20.77 11.54
N LEU A 35 22.00 -19.51 11.73
CA LEU A 35 21.80 -18.47 10.74
C LEU A 35 22.85 -18.56 9.64
N SER A 36 22.40 -18.67 8.39
CA SER A 36 23.25 -18.47 7.22
C SER A 36 23.84 -17.05 7.18
N PRO A 37 24.97 -16.81 6.49
CA PRO A 37 25.54 -15.47 6.37
C PRO A 37 24.53 -14.42 5.85
N PRO A 38 23.76 -14.66 4.78
CA PRO A 38 22.71 -13.72 4.37
C PRO A 38 21.71 -13.39 5.49
N GLN A 39 21.25 -14.38 6.26
CA GLN A 39 20.34 -14.12 7.38
C GLN A 39 21.01 -13.30 8.49
N LYS A 40 22.25 -13.63 8.88
CA LYS A 40 23.02 -12.84 9.85
C LYS A 40 23.12 -11.38 9.43
N SER A 41 23.39 -11.11 8.14
CA SER A 41 23.46 -9.74 7.63
C SER A 41 22.15 -8.97 7.81
N LEU A 42 21.00 -9.61 7.61
CA LEU A 42 19.69 -8.97 7.74
C LEU A 42 19.37 -8.64 9.20
N TYR A 43 19.62 -9.57 10.12
CA TYR A 43 19.41 -9.37 11.55
C TYR A 43 20.35 -8.31 12.14
N LEU A 44 21.63 -8.34 11.78
CA LEU A 44 22.59 -7.30 12.18
C LEU A 44 22.18 -5.92 11.65
N SER A 45 21.70 -5.85 10.40
CA SER A 45 21.23 -4.58 9.83
C SER A 45 20.00 -4.04 10.57
N ALA A 46 19.02 -4.89 10.90
CA ALA A 46 17.85 -4.50 11.66
C ALA A 46 18.21 -4.00 13.07
N LEU A 47 19.11 -4.71 13.75
CA LEU A 47 19.64 -4.30 15.06
C LEU A 47 20.40 -2.97 14.96
N ALA A 48 21.23 -2.79 13.94
CA ALA A 48 21.98 -1.56 13.73
C ALA A 48 21.06 -0.34 13.52
N VAL A 49 19.94 -0.48 12.80
CA VAL A 49 18.93 0.59 12.67
C VAL A 49 18.35 0.97 14.02
N LEU A 50 17.93 0.00 14.84
CA LEU A 50 17.37 0.28 16.17
C LEU A 50 18.41 0.98 17.07
N ARG A 51 19.66 0.48 17.07
CA ARG A 51 20.77 1.09 17.81
C ARG A 51 21.08 2.51 17.34
N ALA A 52 21.10 2.75 16.03
CA ALA A 52 21.38 4.06 15.46
C ALA A 52 20.29 5.08 15.83
N ILE A 53 19.02 4.69 15.83
CA ILE A 53 17.91 5.58 16.20
C ILE A 53 17.86 5.79 17.72
N HIS A 54 18.28 4.82 18.52
CA HIS A 54 18.35 4.92 19.99
C HIS A 54 19.58 5.69 20.50
N ALA A 55 20.61 5.91 19.67
CA ALA A 55 21.87 6.55 20.09
C ALA A 55 21.71 7.89 20.86
N PRO A 56 20.74 8.79 20.55
CA PRO A 56 20.52 10.01 21.34
C PRO A 56 20.13 9.76 22.80
N ASN A 57 19.56 8.59 23.13
CA ASN A 57 19.22 8.19 24.50
C ASN A 57 20.41 7.64 25.28
N ILE A 58 21.54 7.36 24.61
CA ILE A 58 22.75 6.88 25.27
C ILE A 58 23.52 8.07 25.90
N PRO A 59 24.03 7.94 27.14
CA PRO A 59 24.86 8.96 27.79
C PRO A 59 26.04 9.39 26.91
N LEU A 60 26.39 10.68 26.95
CA LEU A 60 27.34 11.29 26.02
C LEU A 60 28.71 10.58 26.01
N LEU A 61 29.22 10.18 27.18
CA LEU A 61 30.51 9.51 27.34
C LEU A 61 30.57 8.13 26.67
N SER A 62 29.46 7.39 26.64
CA SER A 62 29.36 6.06 26.03
C SER A 62 28.80 6.09 24.61
N ARG A 63 28.30 7.25 24.14
CA ARG A 63 27.61 7.38 22.85
C ARG A 63 28.54 7.13 21.66
N ILE A 64 29.81 7.54 21.78
CA ILE A 64 30.81 7.34 20.71
C ILE A 64 31.03 5.84 20.48
N GLU A 65 31.37 5.12 21.54
CA GLU A 65 31.58 3.67 21.51
C GLU A 65 30.31 2.93 21.02
N TRP A 66 29.12 3.39 21.45
CA TRP A 66 27.86 2.83 20.97
C TRP A 66 27.69 2.95 19.46
N VAL A 67 28.06 4.10 18.90
CA VAL A 67 28.01 4.38 17.45
C VAL A 67 29.08 3.56 16.71
N GLU A 68 30.31 3.47 17.23
CA GLU A 68 31.39 2.67 16.64
C GLU A 68 31.00 1.18 16.56
N LYS A 69 30.49 0.61 17.66
CA LYS A 69 29.93 -0.75 17.66
C LYS A 69 28.82 -0.93 16.63
N THR A 70 28.00 0.10 16.42
CA THR A 70 26.93 0.06 15.40
C THR A 70 27.48 0.08 13.98
N ILE A 71 28.57 0.81 13.73
CA ILE A 71 29.30 0.81 12.46
C ILE A 71 29.93 -0.58 12.22
N ASP A 72 30.58 -1.17 13.21
CA ASP A 72 31.19 -2.50 13.10
C ASP A 72 30.16 -3.58 12.75
N MET A 73 28.97 -3.50 13.34
CA MET A 73 27.86 -4.39 13.00
C MET A 73 27.43 -4.26 11.54
N LEU A 74 27.41 -3.03 11.01
CA LEU A 74 27.09 -2.77 9.62
C LEU A 74 28.19 -3.26 8.67
N GLU A 75 29.46 -3.17 9.07
CA GLU A 75 30.59 -3.77 8.34
C GLU A 75 30.50 -5.29 8.27
N LYS A 76 30.29 -5.96 9.41
CA LYS A 76 30.04 -7.41 9.44
C LYS A 76 28.83 -7.81 8.61
N ALA A 77 27.74 -7.03 8.66
CA ALA A 77 26.56 -7.29 7.84
C ALA A 77 26.88 -7.24 6.33
N LYS A 78 27.69 -6.28 5.89
CA LYS A 78 28.12 -6.21 4.49
C LYS A 78 28.95 -7.41 4.09
N GLU A 79 29.93 -7.81 4.90
CA GLU A 79 30.77 -9.00 4.66
C GLU A 79 29.90 -10.25 4.49
N TYR A 80 29.00 -10.50 5.45
CA TYR A 80 28.09 -11.64 5.39
C TYR A 80 27.15 -11.61 4.19
N SER A 81 26.75 -10.42 3.73
CA SER A 81 25.91 -10.25 2.53
C SER A 81 26.70 -10.36 1.23
N LYS A 82 28.04 -10.49 1.28
CA LYS A 82 28.97 -10.38 0.14
C LYS A 82 28.73 -9.13 -0.71
N ASN A 83 28.24 -8.06 -0.07
CA ASN A 83 27.87 -6.79 -0.72
C ASN A 83 26.78 -6.92 -1.82
N GLN A 84 25.91 -7.95 -1.76
CA GLN A 84 24.88 -8.23 -2.78
C GLN A 84 23.45 -7.92 -2.34
N ILE A 85 23.20 -7.75 -1.03
CA ILE A 85 21.85 -7.58 -0.50
C ILE A 85 21.47 -6.10 -0.44
N TYR A 86 20.43 -5.72 -1.17
CA TYR A 86 20.00 -4.33 -1.31
C TYR A 86 19.76 -3.62 0.02
N VAL A 87 18.91 -4.20 0.87
CA VAL A 87 18.50 -3.58 2.13
C VAL A 87 19.68 -3.37 3.09
N VAL A 88 20.69 -4.26 3.07
CA VAL A 88 21.89 -4.11 3.89
C VAL A 88 22.69 -2.87 3.45
N ARG A 89 22.92 -2.73 2.14
CA ARG A 89 23.63 -1.58 1.57
C ARG A 89 22.85 -0.28 1.74
N TRP A 90 21.54 -0.33 1.56
CA TRP A 90 20.67 0.82 1.78
C TRP A 90 20.73 1.29 3.24
N ILE A 91 20.59 0.38 4.22
CA ILE A 91 20.69 0.70 5.65
C ILE A 91 22.04 1.34 5.98
N ARG A 92 23.14 0.76 5.48
CA ARG A 92 24.49 1.33 5.63
C ARG A 92 24.54 2.76 5.10
N GLY A 93 24.11 2.97 3.86
CA GLY A 93 24.12 4.27 3.20
C GLY A 93 23.34 5.33 3.98
N ILE A 94 22.11 5.02 4.42
CA ILE A 94 21.27 5.99 5.14
C ILE A 94 21.80 6.30 6.56
N ILE A 95 22.40 5.32 7.26
CA ILE A 95 22.99 5.54 8.58
C ILE A 95 24.27 6.37 8.43
N PHE A 96 25.17 5.96 7.55
CA PHE A 96 26.43 6.65 7.29
C PHE A 96 26.24 8.09 6.82
N ALA A 97 25.19 8.37 6.04
CA ALA A 97 24.84 9.73 5.60
C ALA A 97 24.49 10.66 6.78
N ARG A 98 23.99 10.11 7.89
CA ARG A 98 23.55 10.88 9.06
C ARG A 98 24.66 11.11 10.07
N LEU A 99 25.68 10.27 10.10
CA LEU A 99 26.77 10.38 11.06
C LEU A 99 27.54 11.72 10.94
N PRO A 100 28.09 12.23 12.06
CA PRO A 100 29.00 13.37 12.04
C PRO A 100 30.33 13.06 11.33
N GLU A 101 31.02 14.10 10.88
CA GLU A 101 32.26 14.01 10.08
C GLU A 101 33.37 13.18 10.75
N ARG A 102 33.46 13.19 12.09
CA ARG A 102 34.46 12.44 12.86
C ARG A 102 34.52 10.95 12.53
N PHE A 103 33.41 10.35 12.10
CA PHE A 103 33.35 8.92 11.75
C PHE A 103 33.79 8.64 10.31
N LYS A 104 34.08 9.67 9.50
CA LYS A 104 34.61 9.58 8.14
C LYS A 104 33.79 8.69 7.18
N THR A 105 32.47 8.64 7.36
CA THR A 105 31.58 7.75 6.60
C THR A 105 30.92 8.38 5.36
N ALA A 106 31.21 9.65 5.04
CA ALA A 106 30.52 10.39 3.98
C ALA A 106 30.70 9.76 2.59
N GLU A 107 31.93 9.43 2.20
CA GLU A 107 32.22 8.79 0.90
C GLU A 107 31.68 7.36 0.84
N LEU A 108 31.71 6.64 1.96
CA LEU A 108 31.06 5.33 2.07
C LEU A 108 29.55 5.46 1.84
N ALA A 109 28.88 6.43 2.46
CA ALA A 109 27.46 6.68 2.25
C ALA A 109 27.13 6.91 0.78
N ILE A 110 27.89 7.77 0.08
CA ILE A 110 27.71 8.04 -1.35
C ILE A 110 27.86 6.74 -2.17
N LYS A 111 28.89 5.95 -1.91
CA LYS A 111 29.14 4.67 -2.60
C LYS A 111 27.99 3.67 -2.40
N GLU A 112 27.48 3.54 -1.18
CA GLU A 112 26.37 2.63 -0.89
C GLU A 112 25.06 3.10 -1.55
N LEU A 113 24.75 4.40 -1.46
CA LEU A 113 23.52 4.97 -1.99
C LEU A 113 23.49 5.00 -3.52
N ASN A 114 24.60 5.31 -4.19
CA ASN A 114 24.69 5.22 -5.64
C ASN A 114 24.48 3.79 -6.14
N TRP A 115 25.07 2.79 -5.47
CA TRP A 115 24.81 1.40 -5.83
C TRP A 115 23.32 1.03 -5.64
N CYS A 116 22.67 1.52 -4.58
CA CYS A 116 21.23 1.30 -4.36
C CYS A 116 20.37 1.97 -5.44
N MET A 117 20.82 3.10 -6.00
CA MET A 117 20.16 3.73 -7.14
C MET A 117 20.31 2.88 -8.41
N ASP A 118 21.50 2.34 -8.67
CA ASP A 118 21.77 1.52 -9.85
C ASP A 118 21.07 0.14 -9.82
N HIS A 119 20.79 -0.35 -8.61
CA HIS A 119 20.21 -1.68 -8.35
C HIS A 119 18.80 -1.60 -7.76
N ILE A 120 18.03 -0.56 -8.08
CA ILE A 120 16.69 -0.33 -7.51
C ILE A 120 15.72 -1.51 -7.76
N SER A 121 15.92 -2.30 -8.81
CA SER A 121 15.15 -3.52 -9.08
C SER A 121 15.31 -4.62 -8.02
N LYS A 122 16.36 -4.55 -7.19
CA LYS A 122 16.58 -5.45 -6.05
C LYS A 122 15.94 -4.95 -4.75
N ALA A 123 15.34 -3.76 -4.75
CA ALA A 123 14.67 -3.21 -3.57
C ALA A 123 13.37 -3.96 -3.26
N PRO A 124 12.92 -4.00 -1.99
CA PRO A 124 11.60 -4.55 -1.65
C PRO A 124 10.45 -3.82 -2.35
N ASP A 125 10.60 -2.51 -2.55
CA ASP A 125 9.71 -1.67 -3.35
C ASP A 125 10.57 -0.55 -3.99
N PRO A 126 10.30 -0.15 -5.23
CA PRO A 126 11.13 0.85 -5.92
C PRO A 126 11.04 2.27 -5.31
N GLY A 127 10.05 2.54 -4.47
CA GLY A 127 9.91 3.78 -3.70
C GLY A 127 10.99 3.98 -2.64
N TRP A 128 11.77 2.95 -2.29
CA TRP A 128 12.98 3.08 -1.44
C TRP A 128 13.99 4.09 -2.01
N ILE A 129 13.95 4.35 -3.32
CA ILE A 129 14.76 5.36 -3.99
C ILE A 129 14.58 6.76 -3.38
N ARG A 130 13.39 7.06 -2.83
CA ARG A 130 13.09 8.34 -2.18
C ARG A 130 14.10 8.66 -1.09
N GLU A 131 14.33 7.69 -0.21
CA GLU A 131 15.25 7.81 0.91
C GLU A 131 16.69 7.81 0.43
N THR A 132 17.01 7.07 -0.62
CA THR A 132 18.32 7.13 -1.28
C THR A 132 18.64 8.55 -1.74
N TYR A 133 17.71 9.21 -2.44
CA TYR A 133 17.85 10.59 -2.87
C TYR A 133 17.97 11.57 -1.70
N TYR A 134 17.11 11.44 -0.68
CA TYR A 134 17.18 12.31 0.50
C TYR A 134 18.54 12.22 1.20
N HIS A 135 19.06 11.00 1.36
CA HIS A 135 20.33 10.79 2.06
C HIS A 135 21.55 11.20 1.22
N LEU A 136 21.51 11.06 -0.11
CA LEU A 136 22.51 11.68 -1.00
C LEU A 136 22.48 13.20 -0.87
N ALA A 137 21.30 13.81 -0.86
CA ALA A 137 21.15 15.25 -0.69
C ALA A 137 21.76 15.73 0.63
N LEU A 138 21.52 14.98 1.72
CA LEU A 138 22.05 15.28 3.05
C LEU A 138 23.59 15.27 3.08
N VAL A 139 24.21 14.25 2.47
CA VAL A 139 25.69 14.17 2.42
C VAL A 139 26.27 15.31 1.60
N TYR A 140 25.71 15.58 0.42
CA TYR A 140 26.17 16.69 -0.42
C TYR A 140 25.95 18.06 0.23
N HIS A 141 24.89 18.22 1.02
CA HIS A 141 24.66 19.43 1.80
C HIS A 141 25.76 19.64 2.85
N LYS A 142 26.11 18.59 3.62
CA LYS A 142 27.24 18.62 4.58
C LYS A 142 28.58 18.93 3.90
N GLN A 143 28.80 18.43 2.69
CA GLN A 143 29.98 18.72 1.87
C GLN A 143 29.95 20.09 1.17
N LYS A 144 28.95 20.95 1.44
CA LYS A 144 28.74 22.25 0.79
C LYS A 144 28.59 22.18 -0.74
N LYS A 145 28.22 21.01 -1.29
CA LYS A 145 27.90 20.79 -2.71
C LYS A 145 26.43 21.14 -2.98
N HIS A 146 26.09 22.43 -2.84
CA HIS A 146 24.69 22.92 -2.79
C HIS A 146 23.84 22.54 -4.01
N GLN A 147 24.40 22.57 -5.22
CA GLN A 147 23.66 22.22 -6.45
C GLN A 147 23.24 20.74 -6.47
N LEU A 148 24.16 19.84 -6.11
CA LEU A 148 23.87 18.41 -5.99
C LEU A 148 22.86 18.13 -4.87
N ALA A 149 23.03 18.79 -3.72
CA ALA A 149 22.11 18.69 -2.60
C ALA A 149 20.68 19.08 -3.01
N LYS A 150 20.51 20.25 -3.66
CA LYS A 150 19.21 20.73 -4.15
C LYS A 150 18.59 19.78 -5.17
N ARG A 151 19.38 19.24 -6.10
CA ARG A 151 18.93 18.27 -7.10
C ARG A 151 18.37 17.00 -6.45
N TYR A 152 19.14 16.36 -5.58
CA TYR A 152 18.72 15.12 -4.93
C TYR A 152 17.58 15.33 -3.93
N LEU A 153 17.53 16.48 -3.24
CA LEU A 153 16.40 16.82 -2.39
C LEU A 153 15.12 16.94 -3.22
N GLY A 154 15.18 17.62 -4.37
CA GLY A 154 14.05 17.70 -5.31
C GLY A 154 13.59 16.33 -5.82
N LEU A 155 14.52 15.42 -6.16
CA LEU A 155 14.19 14.05 -6.57
C LEU A 155 13.55 13.22 -5.45
N SER A 156 13.93 13.46 -4.19
CA SER A 156 13.32 12.80 -3.03
C SER A 156 11.87 13.25 -2.78
N GLY A 157 11.49 14.43 -3.29
CA GLY A 157 10.17 15.00 -3.04
C GLY A 157 9.91 15.43 -1.59
N TYR A 158 10.95 15.47 -0.74
CA TYR A 158 10.90 16.16 0.54
C TYR A 158 11.12 17.67 0.34
N PRO A 159 10.41 18.53 1.10
CA PRO A 159 10.53 19.98 0.94
C PRO A 159 11.86 20.53 1.50
N ASP A 160 12.39 19.90 2.54
CA ASP A 160 13.57 20.35 3.29
C ASP A 160 14.28 19.18 4.01
N PHE A 161 15.33 19.49 4.78
CA PHE A 161 16.06 18.53 5.61
C PHE A 161 15.43 18.29 7.00
N ASN A 162 14.25 18.84 7.28
CA ASN A 162 13.49 18.63 8.51
C ASN A 162 12.51 17.44 8.37
N LYS A 163 13.02 16.31 7.87
CA LYS A 163 12.24 15.10 7.63
C LYS A 163 11.61 14.57 8.92
N LYS A 164 10.27 14.47 8.94
CA LYS A 164 9.49 13.97 10.10
C LYS A 164 9.18 12.47 10.06
N ILE A 165 9.10 11.92 8.86
CA ILE A 165 8.78 10.51 8.61
C ILE A 165 9.68 9.96 7.50
N THR A 166 9.92 8.66 7.54
CA THR A 166 10.56 7.87 6.48
C THR A 166 9.47 7.27 5.60
N HIS A 167 9.67 7.29 4.28
CA HIS A 167 8.70 6.73 3.35
C HIS A 167 9.38 5.86 2.30
N THR A 168 9.08 4.57 2.32
CA THR A 168 9.73 3.53 1.51
C THR A 168 8.77 2.84 0.55
N SER A 169 7.59 3.40 0.30
CA SER A 169 6.69 2.90 -0.74
C SER A 169 6.75 3.76 -1.98
N SER A 170 6.35 3.17 -3.10
CA SER A 170 6.21 3.83 -4.39
C SER A 170 4.92 4.66 -4.50
N TYR A 171 4.12 4.69 -3.44
CA TYR A 171 2.88 5.45 -3.39
C TYR A 171 3.11 6.95 -3.52
N SER A 172 2.15 7.60 -4.17
CA SER A 172 2.05 9.05 -4.17
C SER A 172 0.61 9.48 -4.06
N VAL A 173 0.39 10.64 -3.45
CA VAL A 173 -0.94 11.14 -3.13
C VAL A 173 -0.94 12.66 -3.05
N ASN A 174 -1.87 13.30 -3.74
CA ASN A 174 -2.15 14.73 -3.60
C ASN A 174 -3.58 15.03 -4.06
N GLY A 175 -4.10 16.21 -3.70
CA GLY A 175 -5.48 16.58 -4.05
C GLY A 175 -5.73 16.82 -5.54
N ARG A 176 -4.69 16.95 -6.36
CA ARG A 176 -4.80 17.21 -7.80
C ARG A 176 -4.91 15.92 -8.62
N SER A 177 -3.98 15.00 -8.43
CA SER A 177 -3.87 13.75 -9.19
C SER A 177 -4.62 12.59 -8.53
N GLY A 178 -4.92 12.68 -7.23
CA GLY A 178 -5.40 11.56 -6.44
C GLY A 178 -4.27 10.67 -5.96
N PHE A 179 -4.60 9.43 -5.65
CA PHE A 179 -3.63 8.41 -5.28
C PHE A 179 -3.09 7.72 -6.53
N ILE A 180 -1.80 7.41 -6.53
CA ILE A 180 -1.13 6.69 -7.61
C ILE A 180 -0.38 5.51 -7.02
N PHE A 181 -0.68 4.32 -7.52
CA PHE A 181 0.08 3.11 -7.21
C PHE A 181 1.33 3.03 -8.07
N GLY A 182 2.48 2.84 -7.43
CA GLY A 182 3.72 2.54 -8.12
C GLY A 182 4.37 3.74 -8.82
N LEU A 183 5.54 3.44 -9.39
CA LEU A 183 6.27 4.38 -10.24
C LEU A 183 5.75 4.31 -11.67
N ARG A 184 5.84 5.42 -12.39
CA ARG A 184 5.47 5.47 -13.80
C ARG A 184 6.39 4.56 -14.62
N GLN A 185 5.82 3.54 -15.24
CA GLN A 185 6.57 2.58 -16.06
C GLN A 185 5.69 1.94 -17.14
N LEU A 186 6.34 1.47 -18.20
CA LEU A 186 5.77 0.58 -19.21
C LEU A 186 6.56 -0.74 -19.15
N LYS A 187 5.86 -1.86 -19.10
CA LYS A 187 6.45 -3.19 -19.16
C LYS A 187 5.76 -4.00 -20.26
N GLU A 188 6.55 -4.67 -21.08
CA GLU A 188 6.03 -5.69 -22.00
C GLU A 188 5.95 -7.03 -21.25
N ILE A 189 4.73 -7.51 -21.01
CA ILE A 189 4.48 -8.84 -20.43
C ILE A 189 4.73 -9.92 -21.47
N VAL A 190 4.31 -9.65 -22.70
CA VAL A 190 4.65 -10.42 -23.90
C VAL A 190 5.14 -9.42 -24.92
N ALA A 191 6.36 -9.65 -25.42
CA ALA A 191 7.03 -8.72 -26.33
C ALA A 191 6.13 -8.35 -27.51
N ASN A 192 5.97 -7.04 -27.74
CA ASN A 192 5.15 -6.42 -28.78
C ASN A 192 3.67 -6.85 -28.82
N LYS A 193 3.15 -7.46 -27.75
CA LYS A 193 1.81 -8.07 -27.73
C LYS A 193 0.98 -7.69 -26.51
N VAL A 194 1.55 -7.72 -25.30
CA VAL A 194 0.84 -7.41 -24.06
C VAL A 194 1.65 -6.40 -23.26
N PHE A 195 1.07 -5.23 -23.05
CA PHE A 195 1.69 -4.09 -22.38
C PHE A 195 1.00 -3.85 -21.03
N LEU A 196 1.79 -3.60 -19.99
CA LEU A 196 1.36 -3.16 -18.67
C LEU A 196 1.90 -1.75 -18.41
N LEU A 197 1.02 -0.83 -18.01
CA LEU A 197 1.38 0.51 -17.57
C LEU A 197 0.98 0.70 -16.10
N THR A 198 1.97 1.04 -15.28
CA THR A 198 1.81 1.30 -13.83
C THR A 198 2.16 2.76 -13.53
N GLY A 199 1.66 3.33 -12.43
CA GLY A 199 2.09 4.65 -11.95
C GLY A 199 1.49 5.84 -12.69
N PHE A 200 0.32 5.67 -13.32
CA PHE A 200 -0.45 6.76 -13.90
C PHE A 200 -1.58 7.22 -12.98
N GLU A 201 -2.13 6.29 -12.19
CA GLU A 201 -3.28 6.52 -11.31
C GLU A 201 -3.49 5.33 -10.34
N PHE A 202 -4.73 5.13 -9.89
CA PHE A 202 -5.14 4.08 -8.96
C PHE A 202 -5.04 2.66 -9.59
N THR A 203 -5.44 2.50 -10.85
CA THR A 203 -5.47 1.20 -11.55
C THR A 203 -4.32 1.04 -12.56
N GLU A 204 -3.89 -0.21 -12.77
CA GLU A 204 -2.96 -0.62 -13.81
C GLU A 204 -3.68 -0.68 -15.17
N HIS A 205 -3.04 -0.16 -16.22
CA HIS A 205 -3.60 -0.18 -17.57
C HIS A 205 -2.95 -1.30 -18.38
N TYR A 206 -3.76 -2.16 -19.00
CA TYR A 206 -3.26 -3.21 -19.88
C TYR A 206 -3.71 -2.98 -21.31
N PHE A 207 -2.80 -3.20 -22.26
CA PHE A 207 -3.11 -3.16 -23.69
C PHE A 207 -2.62 -4.42 -24.39
N ILE A 208 -3.48 -5.02 -25.22
CA ILE A 208 -3.19 -6.23 -25.98
C ILE A 208 -3.37 -5.94 -27.48
N VAL A 209 -2.35 -6.23 -28.27
CA VAL A 209 -2.43 -6.19 -29.75
C VAL A 209 -3.08 -7.48 -30.22
N SER A 210 -4.06 -7.44 -31.13
CA SER A 210 -4.66 -8.64 -31.72
C SER A 210 -3.67 -9.42 -32.60
N ASP A 211 -4.01 -10.65 -33.01
CA ASP A 211 -3.11 -11.49 -33.82
C ASP A 211 -2.99 -10.98 -35.26
N ASP A 212 -4.05 -10.42 -35.82
CA ASP A 212 -4.02 -9.72 -37.11
C ASP A 212 -3.40 -8.31 -37.05
N ARG A 213 -3.04 -7.84 -35.84
CA ARG A 213 -2.47 -6.52 -35.55
C ARG A 213 -3.32 -5.32 -35.97
N LYS A 214 -4.62 -5.51 -36.21
CA LYS A 214 -5.56 -4.44 -36.59
C LYS A 214 -6.33 -3.87 -35.39
N HIS A 215 -6.22 -4.48 -34.22
CA HIS A 215 -6.96 -4.11 -33.03
C HIS A 215 -6.04 -3.94 -31.82
N LEU A 216 -6.23 -2.86 -31.08
CA LEU A 216 -5.75 -2.73 -29.71
C LEU A 216 -6.91 -2.96 -28.75
N ILE A 217 -6.68 -3.78 -27.74
CA ILE A 217 -7.65 -4.19 -26.73
C ILE A 217 -7.16 -3.66 -25.39
N ALA A 218 -7.98 -2.88 -24.69
CA ALA A 218 -7.67 -2.44 -23.33
C ALA A 218 -8.36 -3.33 -22.29
N ILE A 219 -7.71 -3.52 -21.14
CA ILE A 219 -8.37 -4.06 -19.93
C ILE A 219 -8.50 -2.92 -18.94
N ASP A 220 -9.74 -2.67 -18.53
CA ASP A 220 -10.17 -1.52 -17.74
C ASP A 220 -9.84 -0.16 -18.39
N ALA A 221 -10.27 0.92 -17.75
CA ALA A 221 -10.12 2.29 -18.25
C ALA A 221 -9.67 3.29 -17.19
N GLY A 222 -9.34 2.87 -15.97
CA GLY A 222 -8.92 3.80 -14.93
C GLY A 222 -10.06 4.63 -14.34
N THR A 223 -9.69 5.55 -13.45
CA THR A 223 -10.55 6.45 -12.66
C THR A 223 -11.06 7.63 -13.46
N ARG A 224 -10.27 8.11 -14.44
CA ARG A 224 -10.57 9.35 -15.16
C ARG A 224 -10.18 9.27 -16.63
N PRO A 225 -10.90 9.99 -17.52
CA PRO A 225 -10.53 10.05 -18.94
C PRO A 225 -9.14 10.62 -19.19
N ASP A 226 -8.67 11.56 -18.34
CA ASP A 226 -7.36 12.19 -18.54
C ASP A 226 -6.18 11.31 -18.14
N THR A 227 -6.36 10.39 -17.19
CA THR A 227 -5.34 9.40 -16.82
C THR A 227 -5.30 8.22 -17.79
N ALA A 228 -6.46 7.75 -18.25
CA ALA A 228 -6.56 6.76 -19.33
C ALA A 228 -5.83 7.24 -20.59
N ARG A 229 -6.06 8.51 -20.97
CA ARG A 229 -5.33 9.17 -22.05
C ARG A 229 -3.83 9.22 -21.80
N ALA A 230 -3.40 9.63 -20.61
CA ALA A 230 -1.98 9.75 -20.28
C ALA A 230 -1.25 8.40 -20.35
N ALA A 231 -1.89 7.31 -19.92
CA ALA A 231 -1.36 5.95 -20.06
C ALA A 231 -1.28 5.56 -21.54
N HIS A 232 -2.36 5.70 -22.31
CA HIS A 232 -2.39 5.35 -23.72
C HIS A 232 -1.38 6.15 -24.57
N GLU A 233 -1.28 7.47 -24.38
CA GLU A 233 -0.28 8.31 -25.07
C GLU A 233 1.15 7.94 -24.69
N TYR A 234 1.40 7.54 -23.43
CA TYR A 234 2.71 7.07 -23.00
C TYR A 234 3.12 5.78 -23.70
N LEU A 235 2.16 4.87 -23.93
CA LEU A 235 2.36 3.66 -24.73
C LEU A 235 2.66 4.02 -26.19
N LEU A 236 1.83 4.84 -26.83
CA LEU A 236 2.00 5.22 -28.24
C LEU A 236 3.31 5.95 -28.51
N LYS A 237 3.80 6.76 -27.57
CA LYS A 237 5.11 7.42 -27.70
C LYS A 237 6.27 6.42 -27.85
N ARG A 238 6.14 5.22 -27.27
CA ARG A 238 7.15 4.15 -27.32
C ARG A 238 6.86 3.11 -28.39
N HIS A 239 5.59 2.93 -28.73
CA HIS A 239 5.13 2.03 -29.78
C HIS A 239 4.18 2.80 -30.72
N PRO A 240 4.72 3.64 -31.64
CA PRO A 240 3.91 4.54 -32.45
C PRO A 240 3.01 3.84 -33.48
N ASN A 241 3.34 2.59 -33.84
CA ASN A 241 2.65 1.83 -34.88
C ASN A 241 1.59 0.86 -34.33
N LEU A 242 1.04 1.13 -33.14
CA LEU A 242 -0.03 0.31 -32.57
C LEU A 242 -1.37 0.59 -33.27
N PRO A 243 -2.22 -0.43 -33.47
CA PRO A 243 -3.56 -0.26 -34.02
C PRO A 243 -4.48 0.58 -33.11
N PRO A 244 -5.63 1.05 -33.64
CA PRO A 244 -6.61 1.76 -32.82
C PRO A 244 -7.21 0.86 -31.73
N VAL A 245 -7.62 1.47 -30.61
CA VAL A 245 -8.42 0.79 -29.59
C VAL A 245 -9.79 0.47 -30.15
N THR A 246 -10.14 -0.81 -30.21
CA THR A 246 -11.44 -1.27 -30.75
C THR A 246 -12.27 -2.03 -29.71
N THR A 247 -11.63 -2.52 -28.64
CA THR A 247 -12.31 -3.27 -27.58
C THR A 247 -11.76 -2.85 -26.22
N VAL A 248 -12.65 -2.74 -25.23
CA VAL A 248 -12.29 -2.63 -23.82
C VAL A 248 -13.05 -3.69 -23.04
N PHE A 249 -12.32 -4.54 -22.32
CA PHE A 249 -12.89 -5.47 -21.36
C PHE A 249 -12.79 -4.86 -19.96
N PHE A 250 -13.91 -4.78 -19.24
CA PHE A 250 -13.94 -4.32 -17.85
C PHE A 250 -13.99 -5.52 -16.92
N THR A 251 -13.06 -5.56 -15.97
CA THR A 251 -12.98 -6.62 -14.95
C THR A 251 -14.12 -6.52 -13.95
N HIS A 252 -14.57 -5.31 -13.61
CA HIS A 252 -15.71 -5.02 -12.73
C HIS A 252 -16.11 -3.54 -12.84
N SER A 253 -17.22 -3.13 -12.21
CA SER A 253 -17.79 -1.78 -12.39
C SER A 253 -17.43 -0.74 -11.33
N HIS A 254 -16.26 -0.89 -10.71
CA HIS A 254 -15.72 0.12 -9.81
C HIS A 254 -15.18 1.36 -10.53
N TRP A 255 -15.11 2.44 -9.77
CA TRP A 255 -14.88 3.79 -10.29
C TRP A 255 -13.52 3.97 -10.95
N ASP A 256 -12.51 3.28 -10.44
CA ASP A 256 -11.14 3.17 -10.93
C ASP A 256 -10.96 2.21 -12.09
N HIS A 257 -12.01 1.49 -12.50
CA HIS A 257 -11.98 0.57 -13.63
C HIS A 257 -12.77 1.10 -14.81
N ILE A 258 -13.93 1.72 -14.55
CA ILE A 258 -14.80 2.23 -15.62
C ILE A 258 -14.67 3.74 -15.86
N GLY A 259 -14.12 4.50 -14.91
CA GLY A 259 -14.17 5.96 -14.93
C GLY A 259 -13.53 6.65 -16.15
N GLY A 260 -12.54 6.03 -16.79
CA GLY A 260 -11.92 6.57 -18.01
C GLY A 260 -12.58 6.15 -19.33
N TYR A 261 -13.68 5.39 -19.31
CA TYR A 261 -14.30 4.81 -20.53
C TYR A 261 -14.56 5.83 -21.64
N SER A 262 -14.95 7.06 -21.28
CA SER A 262 -15.34 8.09 -22.25
C SER A 262 -14.18 8.55 -23.11
N TYR A 263 -12.93 8.39 -22.64
CA TYR A 263 -11.75 8.64 -23.47
C TYR A 263 -11.71 7.67 -24.67
N TYR A 264 -11.87 6.36 -24.42
CA TYR A 264 -11.86 5.37 -25.50
C TYR A 264 -13.04 5.52 -26.45
N ARG A 265 -14.23 5.87 -25.94
CA ARG A 265 -15.40 6.18 -26.80
C ARG A 265 -15.16 7.40 -27.69
N LYS A 266 -14.49 8.44 -27.17
CA LYS A 266 -14.13 9.62 -27.96
C LYS A 266 -13.05 9.29 -29.00
N LEU A 267 -12.10 8.43 -28.65
CA LEU A 267 -11.03 8.00 -29.54
C LEU A 267 -11.56 7.15 -30.70
N ASN A 268 -12.52 6.27 -30.42
CA ASN A 268 -13.18 5.42 -31.41
C ASN A 268 -14.67 5.25 -31.04
N PRO A 269 -15.61 5.90 -31.76
CA PRO A 269 -17.04 5.77 -31.52
C PRO A 269 -17.56 4.32 -31.57
N GLU A 270 -16.91 3.46 -32.36
CA GLU A 270 -17.28 2.06 -32.56
C GLU A 270 -16.64 1.08 -31.56
N VAL A 271 -15.84 1.59 -30.60
CA VAL A 271 -15.25 0.75 -29.55
C VAL A 271 -16.31 -0.09 -28.85
N LYS A 272 -16.03 -1.36 -28.59
CA LYS A 272 -16.94 -2.26 -27.86
C LYS A 272 -16.52 -2.42 -26.41
N PHE A 273 -17.46 -2.15 -25.50
CA PHE A 273 -17.30 -2.28 -24.05
C PHE A 273 -17.98 -3.54 -23.55
N TYR A 274 -17.19 -4.44 -22.98
CA TYR A 274 -17.63 -5.71 -22.39
C TYR A 274 -17.57 -5.63 -20.88
N ILE A 275 -18.64 -6.04 -20.19
CA ILE A 275 -18.67 -6.12 -18.73
C ILE A 275 -19.62 -7.23 -18.27
N ARG A 276 -19.55 -7.60 -17.00
CA ARG A 276 -20.50 -8.51 -16.35
C ARG A 276 -21.93 -7.95 -16.39
N ASP A 277 -22.92 -8.81 -16.59
CA ASP A 277 -24.32 -8.41 -16.75
C ASP A 277 -24.97 -7.76 -15.51
N ASN A 278 -24.53 -8.12 -14.30
CA ASN A 278 -24.99 -7.56 -13.03
C ASN A 278 -24.29 -6.25 -12.62
N TYR A 279 -23.46 -5.64 -13.48
CA TYR A 279 -22.69 -4.41 -13.19
C TYR A 279 -23.49 -3.25 -12.56
N ARG A 280 -24.77 -3.14 -12.90
CA ARG A 280 -25.63 -2.08 -12.35
C ARG A 280 -25.81 -2.17 -10.84
N GLN A 281 -25.68 -3.35 -10.23
CA GLN A 281 -25.80 -3.51 -8.78
C GLN A 281 -24.64 -2.83 -8.07
N GLU A 282 -23.41 -3.12 -8.49
CA GLU A 282 -22.21 -2.57 -7.88
C GLU A 282 -22.06 -1.06 -8.19
N MET A 283 -22.37 -0.63 -9.42
CA MET A 283 -22.45 0.81 -9.72
C MET A 283 -23.43 1.57 -8.81
N ARG A 284 -24.59 0.99 -8.47
CA ARG A 284 -25.54 1.63 -7.55
C ARG A 284 -24.96 1.78 -6.15
N ARG A 285 -24.22 0.77 -5.64
CA ARG A 285 -23.54 0.87 -4.34
C ARG A 285 -22.59 2.06 -4.32
N VAL A 286 -21.73 2.18 -5.34
CA VAL A 286 -20.77 3.28 -5.45
C VAL A 286 -21.46 4.65 -5.61
N LEU A 287 -22.54 4.73 -6.38
CA LEU A 287 -23.28 5.97 -6.60
C LEU A 287 -24.10 6.43 -5.38
N ASN A 288 -24.51 5.50 -4.51
CA ASN A 288 -25.23 5.80 -3.28
C ASN A 288 -24.32 6.38 -2.19
N LEU A 289 -23.01 6.18 -2.30
CA LEU A 289 -22.05 6.84 -1.44
C LEU A 289 -22.01 8.33 -1.78
N ASN A 290 -22.56 9.15 -0.90
CA ASN A 290 -22.62 10.60 -1.05
C ASN A 290 -21.25 11.24 -0.76
N TRP A 291 -20.26 10.91 -1.60
CA TRP A 291 -18.83 11.21 -1.54
C TRP A 291 -18.41 12.70 -1.54
N LYS A 292 -19.31 13.60 -1.14
CA LYS A 292 -19.02 15.02 -1.05
C LYS A 292 -18.18 15.34 0.19
N PRO A 293 -17.26 16.32 0.14
CA PRO A 293 -16.41 16.69 1.27
C PRO A 293 -17.16 17.00 2.57
N GLU A 294 -18.37 17.54 2.49
CA GLU A 294 -19.25 17.82 3.63
C GLU A 294 -19.77 16.55 4.34
N ASN A 295 -19.78 15.41 3.66
CA ASN A 295 -20.29 14.14 4.19
C ASN A 295 -19.19 13.15 4.57
N THR A 296 -17.92 13.51 4.38
CA THR A 296 -16.78 12.64 4.67
C THR A 296 -15.78 13.33 5.59
N SER A 297 -15.28 12.63 6.60
CA SER A 297 -14.25 13.18 7.51
C SER A 297 -12.87 13.38 6.86
N PHE A 298 -12.74 13.09 5.57
CA PHE A 298 -11.55 13.27 4.75
C PHE A 298 -11.92 13.84 3.38
N ASN A 299 -10.95 14.45 2.71
CA ASN A 299 -11.09 15.01 1.37
C ASN A 299 -10.88 13.92 0.31
N ILE A 300 -11.96 13.53 -0.35
CA ILE A 300 -11.96 12.45 -1.33
C ILE A 300 -11.09 12.71 -2.56
N LYS A 301 -10.71 13.96 -2.83
CA LYS A 301 -9.79 14.30 -3.92
C LYS A 301 -8.43 13.62 -3.76
N TYR A 302 -8.06 13.19 -2.55
CA TYR A 302 -6.85 12.40 -2.32
C TYR A 302 -6.97 10.98 -2.87
N PHE A 303 -8.18 10.44 -3.02
CA PHE A 303 -8.42 9.20 -3.76
C PHE A 303 -8.43 9.47 -5.26
N PHE A 304 -9.35 10.34 -5.70
CA PHE A 304 -9.75 10.40 -7.11
C PHE A 304 -9.13 11.53 -7.93
N GLY A 305 -8.43 12.47 -7.30
CA GLY A 305 -7.95 13.69 -7.95
C GLY A 305 -9.02 14.74 -8.18
N SER A 306 -8.60 15.97 -8.45
CA SER A 306 -9.49 17.14 -8.51
C SER A 306 -10.42 17.17 -9.74
N LYS A 307 -10.09 16.40 -10.77
CA LYS A 307 -10.87 16.32 -12.03
C LYS A 307 -11.87 15.17 -12.06
N PHE A 308 -11.91 14.32 -11.04
CA PHE A 308 -12.89 13.25 -10.98
C PHE A 308 -14.31 13.82 -10.89
N ARG A 309 -15.24 13.15 -11.59
CA ARG A 309 -16.66 13.49 -11.60
C ARG A 309 -17.47 12.21 -11.48
N MET A 310 -18.49 12.21 -10.63
CA MET A 310 -19.43 11.07 -10.52
C MET A 310 -20.11 10.72 -11.86
N ASP A 311 -20.22 11.69 -12.77
CA ASP A 311 -20.71 11.49 -14.13
C ASP A 311 -19.92 10.43 -14.91
N PHE A 312 -18.63 10.26 -14.62
CA PHE A 312 -17.79 9.23 -15.24
C PHE A 312 -18.29 7.82 -14.90
N ILE A 313 -18.98 7.67 -13.78
CA ILE A 313 -19.59 6.41 -13.36
C ILE A 313 -21.02 6.39 -13.86
N LYS A 314 -21.82 7.41 -13.52
CA LYS A 314 -23.26 7.49 -13.82
C LYS A 314 -23.59 7.30 -15.31
N LYS A 315 -22.74 7.79 -16.22
CA LYS A 315 -22.99 7.74 -17.67
C LYS A 315 -22.39 6.51 -18.36
N PHE A 316 -21.65 5.66 -17.65
CA PHE A 316 -21.09 4.43 -18.21
C PHE A 316 -22.21 3.50 -18.71
N LYS A 317 -22.05 2.99 -19.93
CA LYS A 317 -22.93 2.01 -20.55
C LYS A 317 -22.09 1.00 -21.34
N PRO A 318 -22.20 -0.31 -21.06
CA PRO A 318 -21.56 -1.33 -21.87
C PRO A 318 -22.33 -1.59 -23.16
N ASP A 319 -21.63 -2.10 -24.17
CA ASP A 319 -22.25 -2.58 -25.41
C ASP A 319 -22.61 -4.06 -25.27
N ILE A 320 -21.77 -4.84 -24.57
CA ILE A 320 -21.89 -6.29 -24.46
C ILE A 320 -21.83 -6.70 -23.00
N LYS A 321 -22.81 -7.52 -22.59
CA LYS A 321 -22.96 -7.99 -21.21
C LYS A 321 -22.69 -9.48 -21.14
N ILE A 322 -21.86 -9.90 -20.20
CA ILE A 322 -21.46 -11.29 -20.02
C ILE A 322 -22.23 -11.87 -18.84
N ALA A 323 -23.18 -12.76 -19.13
CA ALA A 323 -24.03 -13.44 -18.14
C ALA A 323 -23.47 -14.81 -17.70
N LYS A 324 -22.74 -15.48 -18.59
CA LYS A 324 -22.12 -16.78 -18.38
C LYS A 324 -20.75 -16.82 -19.05
N ARG A 325 -19.93 -17.83 -18.74
CA ARG A 325 -18.63 -18.04 -19.38
C ARG A 325 -18.78 -17.96 -20.90
N ASN A 326 -17.99 -17.09 -21.52
CA ASN A 326 -18.11 -16.77 -22.94
C ASN A 326 -16.72 -16.73 -23.60
N LYS A 327 -16.61 -17.30 -24.80
CA LYS A 327 -15.39 -17.20 -25.61
C LYS A 327 -15.57 -16.07 -26.62
N VAL A 328 -14.63 -15.12 -26.61
CA VAL A 328 -14.63 -13.96 -27.52
C VAL A 328 -13.34 -13.98 -28.33
N THR A 329 -13.45 -13.66 -29.62
CA THR A 329 -12.29 -13.50 -30.50
C THR A 329 -12.26 -12.06 -31.01
N VAL A 330 -11.11 -11.39 -30.87
CA VAL A 330 -10.88 -10.03 -31.40
C VAL A 330 -9.62 -10.06 -32.27
N GLY A 331 -9.77 -9.79 -33.58
CA GLY A 331 -8.65 -9.80 -34.53
C GLY A 331 -7.82 -11.09 -34.50
N GLY A 332 -8.49 -12.25 -34.38
CA GLY A 332 -7.86 -13.57 -34.25
C GLY A 332 -7.38 -13.97 -32.85
N THR A 333 -7.28 -13.03 -31.90
CA THR A 333 -6.90 -13.34 -30.51
C THR A 333 -8.10 -13.79 -29.69
N GLN A 334 -7.99 -14.96 -29.07
CA GLN A 334 -9.03 -15.57 -28.25
C GLN A 334 -8.93 -15.15 -26.78
N PHE A 335 -10.10 -14.91 -26.18
CA PHE A 335 -10.31 -14.65 -24.76
C PHE A 335 -11.44 -15.53 -24.22
N GLU A 336 -11.33 -15.89 -22.95
CA GLU A 336 -12.45 -16.44 -22.19
C GLU A 336 -12.84 -15.44 -21.10
N LEU A 337 -14.08 -14.97 -21.17
CA LEU A 337 -14.68 -14.07 -20.19
C LEU A 337 -15.43 -14.94 -19.18
N VAL A 338 -14.93 -14.99 -17.94
CA VAL A 338 -15.38 -15.91 -16.91
C VAL A 338 -15.95 -15.11 -15.73
N PRO A 339 -17.29 -15.02 -15.63
CA PRO A 339 -17.96 -14.56 -14.42
C PRO A 339 -17.42 -15.18 -13.14
N ILE A 340 -17.22 -14.36 -12.11
CA ILE A 340 -16.93 -14.84 -10.76
C ILE A 340 -18.02 -14.39 -9.78
N PRO A 341 -18.28 -15.17 -8.71
CA PRO A 341 -19.38 -14.89 -7.78
C PRO A 341 -19.04 -13.81 -6.74
N GLY A 342 -17.79 -13.35 -6.70
CA GLY A 342 -17.39 -12.31 -5.77
C GLY A 342 -15.89 -12.24 -5.50
N GLY A 343 -15.58 -11.77 -4.31
CA GLY A 343 -14.26 -11.31 -3.93
C GLY A 343 -14.39 -9.88 -3.43
N GLU A 344 -13.89 -8.97 -4.25
CA GLU A 344 -13.99 -7.53 -4.07
C GLU A 344 -15.39 -7.01 -4.43
N THR A 345 -15.90 -7.33 -5.61
CA THR A 345 -17.24 -6.97 -6.10
C THR A 345 -18.02 -8.18 -6.57
N LEU A 346 -19.35 -8.08 -6.55
CA LEU A 346 -20.24 -9.17 -7.03
C LEU A 346 -20.32 -9.25 -8.57
N ASP A 347 -19.84 -8.24 -9.29
CA ASP A 347 -19.84 -8.20 -10.75
C ASP A 347 -18.46 -8.51 -11.36
N GLY A 348 -17.58 -9.16 -10.59
CA GLY A 348 -16.25 -9.56 -11.06
C GLY A 348 -16.29 -10.43 -12.33
N LEU A 349 -15.36 -10.16 -13.22
CA LEU A 349 -15.16 -10.83 -14.50
C LEU A 349 -13.66 -11.10 -14.72
N PHE A 350 -13.31 -12.38 -14.74
CA PHE A 350 -12.00 -12.82 -15.18
C PHE A 350 -11.91 -12.77 -16.70
N ILE A 351 -10.80 -12.23 -17.19
CA ILE A 351 -10.49 -12.17 -18.63
C ILE A 351 -9.25 -13.03 -18.84
N TYR A 352 -9.45 -14.24 -19.37
CA TYR A 352 -8.38 -15.20 -19.59
C TYR A 352 -7.96 -15.20 -21.06
N MET A 353 -6.65 -15.15 -21.31
CA MET A 353 -6.05 -15.21 -22.65
C MET A 353 -5.29 -16.55 -22.78
N PRO A 354 -5.91 -17.59 -23.40
CA PRO A 354 -5.37 -18.95 -23.36
C PRO A 354 -3.99 -19.09 -24.01
N LYS A 355 -3.77 -18.41 -25.15
CA LYS A 355 -2.54 -18.52 -25.96
C LYS A 355 -1.26 -18.26 -25.15
N PHE A 356 -1.31 -17.33 -24.19
CA PHE A 356 -0.18 -17.01 -23.30
C PHE A 356 -0.44 -17.41 -21.84
N SER A 357 -1.57 -18.06 -21.56
CA SER A 357 -2.01 -18.43 -20.22
C SER A 357 -2.00 -17.24 -19.24
N ILE A 358 -2.48 -16.09 -19.69
CA ILE A 358 -2.55 -14.85 -18.89
C ILE A 358 -3.97 -14.69 -18.37
N LEU A 359 -4.12 -14.46 -17.06
CA LEU A 359 -5.40 -14.09 -16.46
C LEU A 359 -5.32 -12.66 -15.96
N PHE A 360 -6.18 -11.79 -16.51
CA PHE A 360 -6.47 -10.47 -15.95
C PHE A 360 -7.60 -10.64 -14.94
N ALA A 361 -7.27 -10.49 -13.67
CA ALA A 361 -8.11 -10.91 -12.55
C ALA A 361 -8.90 -9.77 -11.90
N GLY A 362 -8.69 -8.53 -12.33
CA GLY A 362 -9.21 -7.34 -11.64
C GLY A 362 -8.76 -7.34 -10.19
N ASP A 363 -9.66 -6.97 -9.28
CA ASP A 363 -9.35 -6.81 -7.86
C ASP A 363 -9.95 -7.88 -6.96
N PHE A 364 -10.38 -9.02 -7.53
CA PHE A 364 -11.13 -10.05 -6.81
C PHE A 364 -10.51 -10.47 -5.45
N ALA A 365 -9.17 -10.47 -5.35
CA ALA A 365 -8.42 -10.83 -4.15
C ALA A 365 -8.01 -9.61 -3.30
N MET A 366 -8.84 -8.58 -3.18
CA MET A 366 -8.56 -7.44 -2.29
C MET A 366 -8.39 -7.88 -0.82
N PRO A 367 -7.32 -7.44 -0.12
CA PRO A 367 -7.12 -7.74 1.30
C PRO A 367 -8.24 -7.25 2.24
N TYR A 368 -9.12 -6.38 1.75
CA TYR A 368 -10.20 -5.74 2.50
C TYR A 368 -11.58 -6.38 2.27
N ILE A 369 -11.70 -7.29 1.30
CA ILE A 369 -12.97 -7.91 0.86
C ILE A 369 -14.00 -6.83 0.46
N GLY A 370 -13.71 -6.13 -0.63
CA GLY A 370 -14.44 -4.96 -1.14
C GLY A 370 -13.71 -3.64 -0.85
N ALA A 371 -14.20 -2.52 -1.39
CA ALA A 371 -13.71 -1.21 -0.99
C ALA A 371 -14.09 -0.93 0.47
N PRO A 372 -13.18 -0.42 1.32
CA PRO A 372 -13.42 -0.27 2.77
C PRO A 372 -14.60 0.62 3.19
N PHE A 373 -15.22 1.34 2.25
CA PHE A 373 -16.31 2.30 2.50
C PHE A 373 -17.64 1.89 1.86
N VAL A 374 -17.63 0.83 1.06
CA VAL A 374 -18.82 0.29 0.41
C VAL A 374 -19.10 -1.04 1.11
N GLU A 375 -20.34 -1.27 1.51
CA GLU A 375 -20.73 -2.59 2.01
C GLU A 375 -20.88 -3.56 0.83
N GLU A 376 -19.77 -4.06 0.34
CA GLU A 376 -19.67 -4.95 -0.83
C GLU A 376 -18.71 -6.13 -0.57
N GLY A 377 -18.47 -6.95 -1.58
CA GLY A 377 -17.56 -8.08 -1.48
C GLY A 377 -18.13 -9.32 -0.78
N SER A 378 -17.54 -10.45 -1.11
CA SER A 378 -18.01 -11.78 -0.69
C SER A 378 -16.84 -12.67 -0.32
N ILE A 379 -16.83 -13.16 0.93
CA ILE A 379 -15.78 -14.08 1.43
C ILE A 379 -15.91 -15.44 0.75
N LEU A 380 -17.12 -15.99 0.69
CA LEU A 380 -17.37 -17.26 -0.01
C LEU A 380 -17.12 -17.09 -1.52
N GLY A 381 -17.52 -15.95 -2.08
CA GLY A 381 -17.24 -15.59 -3.47
C GLY A 381 -15.74 -15.51 -3.77
N LEU A 382 -14.93 -14.96 -2.85
CA LEU A 382 -13.46 -14.97 -2.95
C LEU A 382 -12.93 -16.41 -3.02
N PHE A 383 -13.41 -17.28 -2.13
CA PHE A 383 -12.94 -18.66 -2.07
C PHE A 383 -13.29 -19.45 -3.34
N GLU A 384 -14.47 -19.24 -3.89
CA GLU A 384 -14.89 -19.84 -5.16
C GLU A 384 -14.12 -19.24 -6.35
N ALA A 385 -13.93 -17.91 -6.38
CA ALA A 385 -13.14 -17.25 -7.42
C ALA A 385 -11.68 -17.75 -7.46
N ILE A 386 -11.08 -18.06 -6.30
CA ILE A 386 -9.75 -18.69 -6.23
C ILE A 386 -9.75 -20.08 -6.89
N ASP A 387 -10.80 -20.89 -6.69
CA ASP A 387 -10.91 -22.21 -7.33
C ASP A 387 -11.12 -22.08 -8.85
N ILE A 388 -11.96 -21.13 -9.28
CA ILE A 388 -12.16 -20.81 -10.69
C ILE A 388 -10.84 -20.39 -11.34
N ALA A 389 -10.11 -19.45 -10.73
CA ALA A 389 -8.79 -19.02 -11.23
C ALA A 389 -7.81 -20.21 -11.32
N ALA A 390 -7.81 -21.09 -10.33
CA ALA A 390 -6.98 -22.28 -10.34
C ALA A 390 -7.33 -23.26 -11.46
N SER A 391 -8.62 -23.38 -11.82
CA SER A 391 -9.08 -24.24 -12.91
C SER A 391 -8.60 -23.78 -14.29
N LEU A 392 -8.37 -22.47 -14.47
CA LEU A 392 -7.85 -21.88 -15.70
C LEU A 392 -6.34 -22.12 -15.89
N LYS A 393 -5.63 -22.50 -14.82
CA LYS A 393 -4.18 -22.77 -14.79
C LYS A 393 -3.33 -21.65 -15.43
N PRO A 394 -3.53 -20.37 -15.09
CA PRO A 394 -2.74 -19.28 -15.65
C PRO A 394 -1.26 -19.39 -15.23
N LYS A 395 -0.37 -19.05 -16.16
CA LYS A 395 1.06 -18.88 -15.90
C LYS A 395 1.38 -17.47 -15.41
N ILE A 396 0.59 -16.49 -15.84
CA ILE A 396 0.75 -15.07 -15.48
C ILE A 396 -0.58 -14.57 -14.92
N LEU A 397 -0.52 -13.97 -13.72
CA LEU A 397 -1.65 -13.31 -13.06
C LEU A 397 -1.39 -11.80 -13.05
N LEU A 398 -2.36 -11.03 -13.54
CA LEU A 398 -2.32 -9.57 -13.59
C LEU A 398 -3.59 -9.03 -12.91
N HIS A 399 -3.42 -8.18 -11.90
CA HIS A 399 -4.53 -7.61 -11.11
C HIS A 399 -4.80 -6.16 -11.50
N GLY A 400 -5.87 -5.55 -10.96
CA GLY A 400 -6.17 -4.13 -11.18
C GLY A 400 -5.13 -3.20 -10.56
N HIS A 401 -4.38 -3.63 -9.55
CA HIS A 401 -3.36 -2.82 -8.89
C HIS A 401 -2.02 -3.53 -8.70
N SER A 402 -0.92 -2.77 -8.80
CA SER A 402 0.45 -3.29 -8.73
C SER A 402 0.79 -3.97 -7.39
N THR A 403 0.18 -3.53 -6.29
CA THR A 403 0.37 -4.16 -4.97
C THR A 403 -0.27 -5.55 -4.94
N LEU A 404 -1.43 -5.73 -5.58
CA LEU A 404 -2.08 -7.04 -5.69
C LEU A 404 -1.30 -7.97 -6.62
N SER A 405 -0.85 -7.46 -7.78
CA SER A 405 0.03 -8.18 -8.69
C SER A 405 1.33 -8.64 -8.02
N THR A 406 1.83 -7.89 -7.03
CA THR A 406 3.02 -8.27 -6.24
C THR A 406 2.71 -9.35 -5.20
N LEU A 407 1.67 -9.14 -4.39
CA LEU A 407 1.31 -10.03 -3.29
C LEU A 407 0.72 -11.36 -3.77
N TYR A 408 -0.08 -11.34 -4.83
CA TYR A 408 -0.89 -12.47 -5.31
C TYR A 408 -0.44 -12.97 -6.69
N HIS A 409 0.87 -12.95 -6.94
CA HIS A 409 1.47 -13.21 -8.25
C HIS A 409 1.33 -14.66 -8.78
N SER A 410 0.83 -15.62 -7.99
CA SER A 410 0.64 -17.01 -8.43
C SER A 410 -0.61 -17.67 -7.85
N ILE A 411 -1.16 -18.64 -8.59
CA ILE A 411 -2.28 -19.48 -8.13
C ILE A 411 -1.91 -20.25 -6.85
N THR A 412 -0.66 -20.69 -6.71
CA THR A 412 -0.17 -21.35 -5.50
C THR A 412 -0.33 -20.45 -4.28
N ILE A 413 0.04 -19.18 -4.39
CA ILE A 413 -0.16 -18.20 -3.32
C ILE A 413 -1.64 -17.99 -3.02
N LEU A 414 -2.49 -17.86 -4.03
CA LEU A 414 -3.93 -17.69 -3.83
C LEU A 414 -4.57 -18.90 -3.13
N LYS A 415 -4.18 -20.13 -3.47
CA LYS A 415 -4.63 -21.34 -2.76
C LYS A 415 -4.18 -21.36 -1.30
N LYS A 416 -2.94 -20.96 -1.03
CA LYS A 416 -2.42 -20.81 0.34
C LYS A 416 -3.17 -19.72 1.11
N LEU A 417 -3.44 -18.58 0.48
CA LEU A 417 -4.24 -17.50 1.04
C LEU A 417 -5.64 -17.99 1.42
N LYS A 418 -6.33 -18.68 0.50
CA LYS A 418 -7.63 -19.30 0.77
C LYS A 418 -7.58 -20.15 2.04
N ARG A 419 -6.63 -21.07 2.16
CA ARG A 419 -6.46 -21.93 3.35
C ARG A 419 -6.29 -21.12 4.64
N LEU A 420 -5.47 -20.06 4.62
CA LEU A 420 -5.24 -19.19 5.77
C LEU A 420 -6.52 -18.42 6.16
N LEU A 421 -7.23 -17.89 5.18
CA LEU A 421 -8.46 -17.13 5.39
C LEU A 421 -9.64 -18.02 5.82
N THR A 422 -9.70 -19.28 5.36
CA THR A 422 -10.66 -20.27 5.86
C THR A 422 -10.46 -20.51 7.36
N TRP A 423 -9.21 -20.71 7.80
CA TRP A 423 -8.92 -20.83 9.24
C TRP A 423 -9.33 -19.57 10.02
N LEU A 424 -8.96 -18.39 9.51
CA LEU A 424 -9.28 -17.11 10.16
C LEU A 424 -10.79 -16.86 10.23
N TYR A 425 -11.54 -17.26 9.20
CA TYR A 425 -13.01 -17.20 9.17
C TYR A 425 -13.61 -18.00 10.32
N HIS A 426 -13.17 -19.26 10.50
CA HIS A 426 -13.67 -20.11 11.58
C HIS A 426 -13.32 -19.57 12.97
N GLU A 427 -12.07 -19.17 13.21
CA GLU A 427 -11.66 -18.65 14.53
C GLU A 427 -12.30 -17.30 14.88
N THR A 428 -12.56 -16.46 13.87
CA THR A 428 -13.28 -15.21 14.07
C THR A 428 -14.74 -15.49 14.43
N ASN A 429 -15.44 -16.34 13.66
CA ASN A 429 -16.83 -16.71 13.96
C ASN A 429 -16.98 -17.41 15.32
N LYS A 430 -16.04 -18.29 15.69
CA LYS A 430 -16.00 -18.89 17.03
C LYS A 430 -15.85 -17.84 18.12
N SER A 431 -15.06 -16.79 17.89
CA SER A 431 -14.90 -15.72 18.86
C SER A 431 -16.15 -14.84 18.94
N VAL A 432 -16.81 -14.57 17.81
CA VAL A 432 -18.10 -13.86 17.75
C VAL A 432 -19.18 -14.64 18.50
N SER A 433 -19.28 -15.96 18.29
CA SER A 433 -20.27 -16.80 18.99
C SER A 433 -20.06 -16.87 20.51
N LEU A 434 -18.88 -16.48 21.00
CA LEU A 434 -18.56 -16.35 22.43
C LEU A 434 -18.85 -14.93 22.96
N GLY A 435 -19.47 -14.05 22.17
CA GLY A 435 -19.80 -12.69 22.55
C GLY A 435 -18.59 -11.76 22.65
N MET A 436 -17.46 -12.12 22.04
CA MET A 436 -16.26 -11.27 22.08
C MET A 436 -16.43 -10.04 21.18
N SER A 437 -16.12 -8.86 21.72
CA SER A 437 -16.11 -7.63 20.92
C SER A 437 -15.05 -7.67 19.81
N ARG A 438 -15.27 -6.89 18.75
CA ARG A 438 -14.33 -6.74 17.63
C ARG A 438 -12.90 -6.44 18.09
N ALA A 439 -12.76 -5.54 19.06
CA ALA A 439 -11.48 -5.16 19.64
C ALA A 439 -10.81 -6.32 20.40
N ALA A 440 -11.58 -7.13 21.12
CA ALA A 440 -11.06 -8.32 21.82
C ALA A 440 -10.55 -9.37 20.82
N ILE A 441 -11.26 -9.60 19.71
CA ILE A 441 -10.85 -10.56 18.67
C ILE A 441 -9.52 -10.16 18.04
N HIS A 442 -9.33 -8.87 17.74
CA HIS A 442 -8.04 -8.36 17.25
C HIS A 442 -6.90 -8.64 18.23
N LYS A 443 -7.13 -8.39 19.53
CA LYS A 443 -6.16 -8.63 20.62
C LYS A 443 -5.79 -10.10 20.82
N LYS A 444 -6.60 -11.06 20.35
CA LYS A 444 -6.24 -12.49 20.39
C LYS A 444 -5.03 -12.84 19.50
N ASN A 445 -4.62 -11.94 18.61
CA ASN A 445 -3.51 -12.17 17.68
C ASN A 445 -3.62 -13.53 16.97
N LEU A 446 -4.81 -13.83 16.43
CA LEU A 446 -5.09 -15.03 15.64
C LEU A 446 -4.05 -15.23 14.52
N ILE A 447 -3.15 -16.20 14.71
CA ILE A 447 -2.17 -16.67 13.73
C ILE A 447 -2.41 -18.17 13.46
N PRO A 448 -2.61 -18.60 12.21
CA PRO A 448 -2.79 -20.01 11.87
C PRO A 448 -1.55 -20.82 12.28
N PRO A 449 -1.69 -21.97 12.98
CA PRO A 449 -0.54 -22.76 13.43
C PRO A 449 0.38 -23.19 12.29
N PHE A 450 -0.19 -23.46 11.11
CA PHE A 450 0.55 -23.88 9.92
C PHE A 450 1.20 -22.72 9.16
N LEU A 451 0.93 -21.45 9.50
CA LEU A 451 1.59 -20.30 8.86
C LEU A 451 3.10 -20.30 9.15
N LEU A 452 3.52 -20.77 10.34
CA LEU A 452 4.92 -20.77 10.75
C LEU A 452 5.83 -21.58 9.81
N ASN A 453 5.27 -22.55 9.10
CA ASN A 453 5.99 -23.40 8.15
C ASN A 453 6.01 -22.84 6.72
N ASP A 454 5.42 -21.65 6.47
CA ASP A 454 5.31 -21.05 5.14
C ASP A 454 5.71 -19.55 5.15
N PRO A 455 7.03 -19.24 5.19
CA PRO A 455 7.53 -17.87 5.32
C PRO A 455 7.03 -16.89 4.25
N ASP A 456 6.77 -17.37 3.03
CA ASP A 456 6.31 -16.54 1.91
C ASP A 456 4.91 -15.96 2.15
N MET A 457 4.10 -16.64 2.99
CA MET A 457 2.74 -16.23 3.29
C MET A 457 2.61 -15.29 4.48
N HIS A 458 3.67 -15.06 5.26
CA HIS A 458 3.58 -14.27 6.50
C HIS A 458 3.14 -12.84 6.23
N VAL A 459 3.78 -12.14 5.29
CA VAL A 459 3.42 -10.75 4.94
C VAL A 459 2.03 -10.70 4.32
N ILE A 460 1.73 -11.64 3.43
CA ILE A 460 0.42 -11.74 2.75
C ILE A 460 -0.70 -11.90 3.78
N TYR A 461 -0.52 -12.79 4.76
CA TYR A 461 -1.49 -12.98 5.83
C TYR A 461 -1.65 -11.73 6.67
N LEU A 462 -0.54 -11.10 7.09
CA LEU A 462 -0.58 -9.88 7.92
C LEU A 462 -1.29 -8.70 7.22
N VAL A 463 -1.14 -8.57 5.90
CA VAL A 463 -1.83 -7.52 5.12
C VAL A 463 -3.35 -7.73 5.09
N ALA A 464 -3.82 -8.98 5.02
CA ALA A 464 -5.25 -9.30 4.94
C ALA A 464 -5.94 -9.42 6.31
N ARG A 465 -5.22 -9.91 7.34
CA ARG A 465 -5.79 -10.37 8.62
C ARG A 465 -6.78 -9.38 9.24
N GLU A 466 -6.34 -8.15 9.47
CA GLU A 466 -7.14 -7.17 10.22
C GLU A 466 -8.48 -6.87 9.53
N ASN A 467 -8.45 -6.64 8.22
CA ASN A 467 -9.65 -6.28 7.47
C ASN A 467 -10.54 -7.49 7.26
N PHE A 468 -9.95 -8.68 7.12
CA PHE A 468 -10.72 -9.92 7.05
C PHE A 468 -11.48 -10.19 8.36
N ILE A 469 -10.84 -10.02 9.53
CA ILE A 469 -11.52 -10.10 10.84
C ILE A 469 -12.67 -9.09 10.89
N ASN A 470 -12.42 -7.84 10.50
CA ASN A 470 -13.46 -6.81 10.49
C ASN A 470 -14.64 -7.22 9.61
N ARG A 471 -14.39 -7.75 8.41
CA ARG A 471 -15.46 -8.15 7.49
C ARG A 471 -16.24 -9.36 7.97
N VAL A 472 -15.56 -10.36 8.57
CA VAL A 472 -16.23 -11.53 9.14
C VAL A 472 -17.12 -11.09 10.30
N TYR A 473 -16.57 -10.27 11.20
CA TYR A 473 -17.31 -9.74 12.35
C TYR A 473 -18.57 -8.99 11.92
N ASP A 474 -18.41 -8.01 11.03
CA ASP A 474 -19.48 -7.17 10.50
C ASP A 474 -20.62 -7.98 9.86
N LYS A 475 -20.31 -9.10 9.20
CA LYS A 475 -21.32 -10.01 8.64
C LYS A 475 -21.93 -10.99 9.64
N ALA A 476 -21.31 -11.17 10.80
CA ALA A 476 -21.71 -12.15 11.80
C ALA A 476 -22.52 -11.53 12.94
N VAL A 477 -22.36 -10.24 13.21
CA VAL A 477 -23.08 -9.53 14.27
C VAL A 477 -24.33 -8.82 13.72
N GLY A 478 -25.37 -8.71 14.55
CA GLY A 478 -26.50 -7.83 14.26
C GLY A 478 -26.16 -6.36 14.54
N TYR A 479 -27.10 -5.46 14.25
CA TYR A 479 -26.93 -4.03 14.58
C TYR A 479 -26.91 -3.76 16.09
N TRP A 480 -27.40 -4.69 16.91
CA TRP A 480 -27.25 -4.72 18.38
C TRP A 480 -26.43 -5.92 18.81
N GLU A 481 -25.43 -5.66 19.64
CA GLU A 481 -24.51 -6.67 20.14
C GLU A 481 -24.69 -6.90 21.66
N SER A 482 -24.39 -8.11 22.15
CA SER A 482 -24.54 -8.48 23.57
C SER A 482 -23.56 -7.77 24.51
N ASN A 483 -22.54 -7.11 23.96
CA ASN A 483 -21.57 -6.27 24.67
C ASN A 483 -22.03 -4.80 24.79
N LEU A 484 -23.28 -4.49 24.46
CA LEU A 484 -23.89 -3.15 24.39
C LEU A 484 -23.41 -2.28 23.21
N ASP A 485 -22.53 -2.79 22.34
CA ASP A 485 -22.16 -2.07 21.12
C ASP A 485 -23.39 -1.97 20.19
N GLY A 486 -23.60 -0.79 19.62
CA GLY A 486 -24.71 -0.52 18.71
C GLY A 486 -26.05 -0.17 19.36
N ILE A 487 -26.16 -0.22 20.70
CA ILE A 487 -27.37 0.21 21.43
C ILE A 487 -27.41 1.73 21.56
N ASP A 488 -26.36 2.31 22.15
CA ASP A 488 -26.19 3.75 22.29
C ASP A 488 -25.09 4.29 21.37
N HIS A 489 -25.23 5.52 20.90
CA HIS A 489 -24.34 6.11 19.90
C HIS A 489 -23.65 7.39 20.39
N LEU A 490 -22.71 7.24 21.34
CA LEU A 490 -21.90 8.36 21.82
C LEU A 490 -20.97 8.91 20.72
N GLY A 491 -20.97 10.23 20.56
CA GLY A 491 -20.21 10.96 19.58
C GLY A 491 -18.88 11.52 20.10
N GLN A 492 -18.09 12.12 19.21
CA GLN A 492 -16.80 12.71 19.57
C GLN A 492 -16.94 13.83 20.61
N ASN A 493 -18.07 14.57 20.60
CA ASN A 493 -18.34 15.65 21.54
C ASN A 493 -18.62 15.13 22.95
N ASP A 494 -19.28 13.99 23.10
CA ASP A 494 -19.57 13.38 24.40
C ASP A 494 -18.27 12.96 25.09
N PHE A 495 -17.36 12.32 24.35
CA PHE A 495 -16.02 12.01 24.85
C PHE A 495 -15.16 13.25 25.08
N GLY A 496 -15.35 14.32 24.30
CA GLY A 496 -14.73 15.62 24.58
C GLY A 496 -15.19 16.18 25.93
N THR A 497 -16.50 16.15 26.17
CA THR A 497 -17.14 16.60 27.42
C THR A 497 -16.72 15.76 28.61
N LEU A 498 -16.56 14.44 28.43
CA LEU A 498 -15.97 13.56 29.45
C LEU A 498 -14.60 14.06 29.91
N LEU A 499 -13.71 14.43 28.97
CA LEU A 499 -12.37 14.90 29.29
C LEU A 499 -12.37 16.26 30.00
N THR A 500 -13.18 17.22 29.55
CA THR A 500 -13.13 18.60 30.03
C THR A 500 -14.04 18.84 31.24
N HIS A 501 -15.30 18.42 31.16
CA HIS A 501 -16.29 18.69 32.19
C HIS A 501 -16.17 17.73 33.37
N TYR A 502 -16.14 16.42 33.10
CA TYR A 502 -16.17 15.41 34.17
C TYR A 502 -14.78 15.12 34.75
N LEU A 503 -13.73 15.11 33.92
CA LEU A 503 -12.35 14.90 34.37
C LEU A 503 -11.57 16.20 34.64
N GLY A 504 -12.16 17.37 34.34
CA GLY A 504 -11.56 18.68 34.63
C GLY A 504 -10.26 18.98 33.86
N LEU A 505 -9.98 18.28 32.75
CA LEU A 505 -8.73 18.44 32.02
C LEU A 505 -8.74 19.70 31.16
N ASN A 506 -7.72 20.54 31.31
CA ASN A 506 -7.51 21.68 30.43
C ASN A 506 -6.75 21.30 29.13
N GLU A 507 -6.74 22.21 28.15
CA GLU A 507 -6.05 22.04 26.86
C GLU A 507 -4.58 21.60 27.03
N GLY A 508 -3.88 22.19 28.01
CA GLY A 508 -2.47 21.91 28.29
C GLY A 508 -2.25 20.45 28.68
N GLN A 509 -2.99 19.99 29.68
CA GLN A 509 -2.93 18.63 30.22
C GLN A 509 -3.31 17.57 29.18
N ILE A 510 -4.36 17.84 28.39
CA ILE A 510 -4.74 16.98 27.26
C ILE A 510 -3.59 16.90 26.25
N GLY A 511 -3.01 18.05 25.90
CA GLY A 511 -1.87 18.11 24.98
C GLY A 511 -0.68 17.27 25.46
N ASP A 512 -0.37 17.33 26.76
CA ASP A 512 0.76 16.58 27.34
C ASP A 512 0.47 15.07 27.36
N ALA A 513 -0.77 14.68 27.65
CA ALA A 513 -1.21 13.29 27.55
C ALA A 513 -1.10 12.76 26.10
N VAL A 514 -1.52 13.54 25.11
CA VAL A 514 -1.38 13.20 23.69
C VAL A 514 0.09 13.11 23.29
N GLU A 515 0.95 14.02 23.74
CA GLU A 515 2.39 13.91 23.50
C GLU A 515 2.98 12.61 24.06
N LYS A 516 2.55 12.21 25.27
CA LYS A 516 2.94 10.94 25.87
C LYS A 516 2.48 9.76 25.02
N MET A 517 1.23 9.75 24.53
CA MET A 517 0.72 8.72 23.62
C MET A 517 1.55 8.61 22.34
N ILE A 518 1.87 9.75 21.70
CA ILE A 518 2.74 9.78 20.50
C ILE A 518 4.13 9.24 20.83
N ARG A 519 4.71 9.65 21.97
CA ARG A 519 6.01 9.14 22.42
C ARG A 519 5.95 7.65 22.76
N SER A 520 4.84 7.11 23.22
CA SER A 520 4.66 5.67 23.47
C SER A 520 4.32 4.86 22.22
N GLY A 521 4.13 5.51 21.07
CA GLY A 521 3.74 4.85 19.82
C GLY A 521 2.25 4.52 19.72
N ASP A 522 1.43 4.99 20.68
CA ASP A 522 -0.03 4.82 20.74
C ASP A 522 -0.74 5.81 19.80
N HIS A 523 -0.31 5.84 18.53
CA HIS A 523 -0.74 6.85 17.57
C HIS A 523 -2.24 6.79 17.27
N GLU A 524 -2.83 5.59 17.24
CA GLU A 524 -4.28 5.42 17.07
C GLU A 524 -5.07 6.00 18.25
N LEU A 525 -4.58 5.81 19.48
CA LEU A 525 -5.19 6.39 20.69
C LEU A 525 -5.01 7.91 20.71
N ALA A 526 -3.81 8.41 20.41
CA ALA A 526 -3.55 9.85 20.27
C ALA A 526 -4.51 10.50 19.26
N ALA A 527 -4.74 9.86 18.11
CA ALA A 527 -5.65 10.36 17.08
C ALA A 527 -7.11 10.44 17.58
N ARG A 528 -7.56 9.44 18.36
CA ARG A 528 -8.90 9.43 18.96
C ARG A 528 -9.05 10.49 20.05
N THR A 529 -8.10 10.57 20.98
CA THR A 529 -8.07 11.61 22.02
C THR A 529 -8.10 13.00 21.41
N LEU A 530 -7.34 13.24 20.33
CA LEU A 530 -7.36 14.52 19.62
C LEU A 530 -8.68 14.80 18.93
N SER A 531 -9.36 13.78 18.36
CA SER A 531 -10.68 13.97 17.76
C SER A 531 -11.72 14.40 18.78
N TRP A 532 -11.67 13.85 20.01
CA TRP A 532 -12.53 14.24 21.12
C TRP A 532 -12.19 15.65 21.60
N SER A 533 -10.91 15.89 21.87
CA SER A 533 -10.44 17.15 22.47
C SER A 533 -10.66 18.37 21.57
N LEU A 534 -10.57 18.20 20.25
CA LEU A 534 -10.83 19.28 19.29
C LEU A 534 -12.31 19.65 19.17
N THR A 535 -13.24 18.87 19.71
CA THR A 535 -14.64 19.29 19.84
C THR A 535 -14.81 20.39 20.90
N GLN A 536 -14.01 20.32 21.97
CA GLN A 536 -14.01 21.29 23.08
C GLN A 536 -13.07 22.47 22.82
N TYR A 537 -11.96 22.22 22.13
CA TYR A 537 -10.93 23.22 21.81
C TYR A 537 -10.69 23.36 20.29
N PRO A 538 -11.71 23.75 19.49
CA PRO A 538 -11.61 23.76 18.02
C PRO A 538 -10.55 24.71 17.47
N ASN A 539 -10.15 25.72 18.25
CA ASN A 539 -9.16 26.73 17.87
C ASN A 539 -7.74 26.46 18.41
N SER A 540 -7.54 25.42 19.21
CA SER A 540 -6.23 25.10 19.79
C SER A 540 -5.17 24.85 18.69
N LEU A 541 -4.14 25.69 18.66
CA LEU A 541 -2.98 25.50 17.78
C LEU A 541 -2.11 24.32 18.27
N LYS A 542 -1.99 24.14 19.59
CA LYS A 542 -1.23 23.02 20.20
C LYS A 542 -1.82 21.68 19.76
N LEU A 543 -3.12 21.48 19.96
CA LEU A 543 -3.80 20.22 19.59
C LEU A 543 -3.81 20.00 18.07
N LYS A 544 -3.97 21.05 17.25
CA LYS A 544 -3.87 20.93 15.78
C LYS A 544 -2.46 20.49 15.33
N LYS A 545 -1.40 20.99 15.97
CA LYS A 545 -0.03 20.56 15.69
C LYS A 545 0.20 19.10 16.09
N LEU A 546 -0.32 18.68 17.25
CA LEU A 546 -0.26 17.28 17.69
C LEU A 546 -1.06 16.36 16.77
N LYS A 547 -2.22 16.80 16.26
CA LYS A 547 -2.97 16.10 15.21
C LYS A 547 -2.13 15.91 13.96
N HIS A 548 -1.47 16.96 13.47
CA HIS A 548 -0.59 16.85 12.32
C HIS A 548 0.51 15.80 12.54
N GLN A 549 1.22 15.86 13.67
CA GLN A 549 2.28 14.91 14.02
C GLN A 549 1.77 13.46 14.16
N THR A 550 0.62 13.27 14.81
CA THR A 550 0.03 11.95 15.04
C THR A 550 -0.32 11.26 13.72
N TYR A 551 -1.02 11.96 12.84
CA TYR A 551 -1.41 11.39 11.54
C TYR A 551 -0.23 11.24 10.58
N LEU A 552 0.84 12.03 10.71
CA LEU A 552 2.11 11.74 10.03
C LEU A 552 2.67 10.38 10.45
N LYS A 553 2.68 10.08 11.75
CA LYS A 553 3.16 8.78 12.26
C LYS A 553 2.27 7.62 11.87
N LEU A 554 0.94 7.80 11.87
CA LEU A 554 0.01 6.82 11.30
C LEU A 554 0.27 6.60 9.80
N LYS A 555 0.47 7.68 9.02
CA LYS A 555 0.83 7.60 7.61
C LYS A 555 2.13 6.80 7.39
N GLU A 556 3.16 7.04 8.20
CA GLU A 556 4.44 6.28 8.18
C GLU A 556 4.22 4.80 8.49
N LYS A 557 3.45 4.48 9.53
CA LYS A 557 3.16 3.10 9.96
C LYS A 557 2.53 2.24 8.86
N TYR A 558 1.65 2.81 8.04
CA TYR A 558 0.87 2.07 7.05
C TYR A 558 1.37 2.24 5.61
N SER A 559 2.46 2.98 5.39
CA SER A 559 2.90 3.36 4.04
C SER A 559 3.15 2.22 3.09
N SER A 560 3.44 1.01 3.58
CA SER A 560 3.80 -0.14 2.75
C SER A 560 2.78 -1.28 2.78
N PHE A 561 1.70 -1.14 3.56
CA PHE A 561 0.79 -2.27 3.86
C PHE A 561 -0.69 -1.92 3.73
N ASN A 562 -1.06 -0.64 3.80
CA ASN A 562 -2.45 -0.22 3.71
C ASN A 562 -2.59 1.11 2.95
N PRO A 563 -2.75 1.09 1.61
CA PRO A 563 -2.93 2.29 0.80
C PRO A 563 -4.12 3.13 1.25
N PHE A 564 -5.25 2.53 1.64
CA PHE A 564 -6.44 3.28 2.10
C PHE A 564 -6.14 4.13 3.33
N LYS A 565 -5.55 3.54 4.38
CA LYS A 565 -5.10 4.27 5.58
C LYS A 565 -4.10 5.36 5.20
N PHE A 566 -3.15 5.07 4.32
CA PHE A 566 -2.18 6.07 3.84
C PHE A 566 -2.87 7.28 3.18
N ILE A 567 -3.87 7.06 2.33
CA ILE A 567 -4.65 8.12 1.66
C ILE A 567 -5.44 8.94 2.68
N ILE A 568 -6.22 8.27 3.55
CA ILE A 568 -7.06 8.93 4.55
C ILE A 568 -6.20 9.77 5.49
N TYR A 569 -5.13 9.21 6.03
CA TYR A 569 -4.26 9.94 6.94
C TYR A 569 -3.56 11.11 6.24
N SER A 570 -3.13 10.95 4.98
CA SER A 570 -2.61 12.07 4.19
C SER A 570 -3.63 13.19 4.02
N SER A 571 -4.90 12.82 3.76
CA SER A 571 -5.98 13.77 3.58
C SER A 571 -6.31 14.55 4.85
N ILE A 572 -6.38 13.88 6.00
CA ILE A 572 -6.77 14.51 7.29
C ILE A 572 -5.83 15.67 7.65
N ILE A 573 -4.55 15.55 7.32
CA ILE A 573 -3.53 16.57 7.61
C ILE A 573 -3.08 17.36 6.38
N LYS A 574 -3.72 17.14 5.23
CA LYS A 574 -3.36 17.73 3.93
C LYS A 574 -1.88 17.54 3.56
N HIS A 575 -1.28 16.43 3.98
CA HIS A 575 0.13 16.13 3.73
C HIS A 575 0.28 15.31 2.45
N GLU A 576 0.74 15.97 1.38
CA GLU A 576 0.96 15.37 0.08
C GLU A 576 2.25 14.54 0.03
N THR A 577 2.29 13.57 -0.88
CA THR A 577 3.49 12.79 -1.19
C THR A 577 3.67 12.77 -2.69
N PRO A 578 4.65 13.49 -3.25
CA PRO A 578 4.85 13.56 -4.69
C PRO A 578 5.33 12.22 -5.24
N GLN A 579 5.01 11.91 -6.50
CA GLN A 579 5.51 10.71 -7.16
C GLN A 579 7.03 10.82 -7.36
N VAL A 580 7.78 9.78 -6.96
CA VAL A 580 9.21 9.70 -7.27
C VAL A 580 9.43 9.17 -8.67
N THR A 581 10.54 9.57 -9.28
CA THR A 581 10.95 9.11 -10.60
C THR A 581 12.24 8.31 -10.49
N LEU A 582 12.36 7.25 -11.29
CA LEU A 582 13.64 6.53 -11.42
C LEU A 582 14.63 7.36 -12.26
N PRO A 583 15.95 7.09 -12.18
CA PRO A 583 16.92 7.70 -13.08
C PRO A 583 16.57 7.40 -14.55
N LYS A 584 16.81 8.36 -15.46
CA LYS A 584 16.44 8.27 -16.89
C LYS A 584 16.96 7.02 -17.61
N SER A 585 18.07 6.42 -17.17
CA SER A 585 18.59 5.17 -17.74
C SER A 585 17.76 3.92 -17.41
N LYS A 586 16.71 4.08 -16.58
CA LYS A 586 15.85 3.01 -16.05
C LYS A 586 14.34 3.32 -16.22
N GLN A 587 13.97 4.41 -16.89
CA GLN A 587 12.59 4.79 -17.27
C GLN A 587 12.31 4.43 -18.73
#